data_AF-Q9X9T8-F1
#
_entry.id   AF-Q9X9T8-F1
#
_cell.length_a   1.000
_cell.length_b   1.000
_cell.length_c   1.000
_cell.angle_alpha   90.00
_cell.angle_beta   90.00
_cell.angle_gamma   90.00
#
_symmetry.space_group_name_H-M   'P 1'
#
loop_
_entity.id
_entity.type
_entity.pdbx_description
1 polymer ?
#
loop_
_entity_poly.entity_id
_entity_poly.type
_entity_poly.pdbx_seq_one_letter_code
_entity_poly.pdbx_strand_id
1 'polypeptide(L)'
;MDARRARAHEYLAEELDAYAHWYVAPASSSGGHFLTLTLFAECGNAARAARGQTAEFLRGAGADDVVDDARLIVSELVGNVVNHAVPEPSLSRPDGSRRIDVEFKMWPKWLFIGVADEDSTPPLLPLGDTFSPDLLGPLSEAVLPDSGRGLLIVQRLAAAVWWTPKDGGGKTVWCRLDLDGASGGASS
;
A
#
# COMPACT_ATOMS: atom_id res chain seq x y z
N MET A 1 -25.12 -7.73 32.21
CA MET A 1 -23.71 -8.00 31.90
C MET A 1 -23.68 -9.04 30.79
N ASP A 2 -23.47 -8.56 29.57
CA ASP A 2 -24.21 -9.02 28.39
C ASP A 2 -23.57 -10.20 27.64
N ALA A 3 -24.39 -11.23 27.41
CA ALA A 3 -24.14 -12.33 26.47
C ALA A 3 -23.86 -11.86 25.02
N ARG A 4 -24.18 -10.60 24.71
CA ARG A 4 -23.88 -9.95 23.42
C ARG A 4 -22.40 -9.58 23.27
N ARG A 5 -21.69 -9.29 24.38
CA ARG A 5 -20.24 -9.04 24.41
C ARG A 5 -19.44 -10.33 24.26
N ALA A 6 -19.93 -11.43 24.84
CA ALA A 6 -19.28 -12.75 24.72
C ALA A 6 -19.31 -13.26 23.28
N ARG A 7 -20.47 -13.18 22.58
CA ARG A 7 -20.57 -13.58 21.17
C ARG A 7 -19.77 -12.68 20.22
N ALA A 8 -19.63 -11.39 20.53
CA ALA A 8 -18.80 -10.48 19.75
C ALA A 8 -17.30 -10.81 19.90
N HIS A 9 -16.88 -11.27 21.08
CA HIS A 9 -15.50 -11.68 21.34
C HIS A 9 -15.17 -13.04 20.71
N GLU A 10 -16.11 -13.98 20.69
CA GLU A 10 -15.98 -15.25 19.96
C GLU A 10 -15.94 -15.04 18.44
N TYR A 11 -16.78 -14.15 17.90
CA TYR A 11 -16.76 -13.80 16.47
C TYR A 11 -15.47 -13.09 16.06
N LEU A 12 -14.96 -12.16 16.88
CA LEU A 12 -13.67 -11.50 16.61
C LEU A 12 -12.50 -12.48 16.74
N ALA A 13 -12.58 -13.44 17.68
CA ALA A 13 -11.57 -14.47 17.85
C ALA A 13 -11.57 -15.48 16.69
N GLU A 14 -12.74 -15.85 16.15
CA GLU A 14 -12.83 -16.66 14.92
C GLU A 14 -12.35 -15.91 13.68
N GLU A 15 -12.65 -14.59 13.55
CA GLU A 15 -12.07 -13.75 12.50
C GLU A 15 -10.55 -13.68 12.66
N LEU A 16 -10.05 -13.45 13.87
CA LEU A 16 -8.62 -13.36 14.17
C LEU A 16 -7.90 -14.70 14.00
N ASP A 17 -8.51 -15.85 14.30
CA ASP A 17 -7.95 -17.18 14.04
C ASP A 17 -7.96 -17.50 12.53
N ALA A 18 -8.94 -17.01 11.78
CA ALA A 18 -8.91 -17.03 10.31
C ALA A 18 -7.83 -16.09 9.73
N TYR A 19 -7.53 -14.96 10.39
CA TYR A 19 -6.44 -14.03 10.04
C TYR A 19 -5.07 -14.45 10.61
N ALA A 20 -4.99 -15.38 11.56
CA ALA A 20 -3.74 -15.75 12.23
C ALA A 20 -2.78 -16.57 11.34
N HIS A 21 -3.22 -16.98 10.15
CA HIS A 21 -2.43 -17.83 9.25
C HIS A 21 -1.49 -17.05 8.30
N TRP A 22 -1.44 -15.72 8.36
CA TRP A 22 -0.56 -14.89 7.50
C TRP A 22 0.22 -13.81 8.25
N TYR A 23 0.14 -13.75 9.58
CA TYR A 23 0.97 -12.85 10.36
C TYR A 23 2.42 -13.35 10.42
N VAL A 24 3.27 -12.86 9.51
CA VAL A 24 4.72 -12.94 9.69
C VAL A 24 5.11 -11.74 10.56
N ALA A 25 5.41 -11.99 11.83
CA ALA A 25 6.02 -10.99 12.69
C ALA A 25 7.24 -10.40 11.98
N PRO A 26 7.45 -9.07 12.01
CA PRO A 26 8.57 -8.45 11.32
C PRO A 26 9.87 -9.13 11.75
N ALA A 27 10.58 -9.71 10.78
CA ALA A 27 11.88 -10.31 11.05
C ALA A 27 12.85 -9.18 11.40
N SER A 28 13.18 -9.06 12.69
CA SER A 28 14.18 -8.12 13.20
C SER A 28 15.57 -8.52 12.72
N SER A 29 15.93 -8.23 11.47
CA SER A 29 17.30 -8.35 11.00
C SER A 29 18.01 -7.01 11.23
N SER A 30 18.61 -6.83 12.41
CA SER A 30 19.62 -5.83 12.86
C SER A 30 19.72 -4.44 12.17
N GLY A 31 18.70 -3.94 11.49
CA GLY A 31 18.77 -2.73 10.68
C GLY A 31 17.53 -2.37 9.84
N GLY A 32 16.46 -3.17 9.85
CA GLY A 32 15.20 -2.83 9.19
C GLY A 32 14.00 -3.67 9.64
N HIS A 33 12.78 -3.17 9.39
CA HIS A 33 11.51 -3.86 9.62
C HIS A 33 10.86 -4.20 8.29
N PHE A 34 10.31 -5.40 8.16
CA PHE A 34 9.69 -5.89 6.92
C PHE A 34 8.32 -6.48 7.21
N LEU A 35 7.37 -6.22 6.31
CA LEU A 35 6.05 -6.82 6.32
C LEU A 35 5.60 -7.10 4.90
N THR A 36 4.95 -8.24 4.69
CA THR A 36 4.25 -8.53 3.44
C THR A 36 2.83 -8.95 3.76
N LEU A 37 1.87 -8.31 3.11
CA LEU A 37 0.45 -8.60 3.23
C LEU A 37 -0.06 -9.12 1.90
N THR A 38 -0.68 -10.28 1.90
CA THR A 38 -1.39 -10.77 0.71
C THR A 38 -2.88 -10.55 0.89
N LEU A 39 -3.48 -9.86 -0.08
CA LEU A 39 -4.90 -9.52 -0.15
C LEU A 39 -5.48 -10.07 -1.47
N PHE A 40 -6.80 -10.09 -1.55
CA PHE A 40 -7.53 -10.45 -2.76
C PHE A 40 -8.45 -9.29 -3.16
N ALA A 41 -8.44 -8.92 -4.44
CA ALA A 41 -9.20 -7.76 -4.92
C ALA A 41 -10.72 -7.93 -4.76
N GLU A 42 -11.17 -9.18 -4.76
CA GLU A 42 -12.57 -9.58 -4.63
C GLU A 42 -13.06 -9.50 -3.17
N CYS A 43 -12.14 -9.37 -2.20
CA CYS A 43 -12.50 -9.09 -0.82
C CYS A 43 -12.83 -7.60 -0.67
N GLY A 44 -14.11 -7.26 -0.47
CA GLY A 44 -14.57 -5.87 -0.35
C GLY A 44 -13.96 -5.07 0.81
N ASN A 45 -13.22 -5.71 1.72
CA ASN A 45 -12.48 -5.07 2.80
C ASN A 45 -10.97 -4.93 2.52
N ALA A 46 -10.45 -5.30 1.34
CA ALA A 46 -9.00 -5.33 1.05
C ALA A 46 -8.29 -4.02 1.38
N ALA A 47 -8.79 -2.88 0.88
CA ALA A 47 -8.20 -1.56 1.17
C ALA A 47 -8.33 -1.15 2.66
N ARG A 48 -9.36 -1.63 3.37
CA ARG A 48 -9.53 -1.39 4.81
C ARG A 48 -8.52 -2.22 5.61
N ALA A 49 -8.38 -3.49 5.28
CA ALA A 49 -7.42 -4.40 5.89
C ALA A 49 -5.98 -3.89 5.66
N ALA A 50 -5.65 -3.50 4.43
CA ALA A 50 -4.34 -2.93 4.09
C ALA A 50 -4.01 -1.70 4.96
N ARG A 51 -4.95 -0.75 5.09
CA ARG A 51 -4.79 0.43 5.95
C ARG A 51 -4.65 0.09 7.44
N GLY A 52 -5.38 -0.90 7.92
CA GLY A 52 -5.31 -1.36 9.32
C GLY A 52 -3.91 -1.90 9.62
N GLN A 53 -3.48 -2.88 8.82
CA GLN A 53 -2.16 -3.51 8.98
C GLN A 53 -1.01 -2.53 8.77
N THR A 54 -1.14 -1.57 7.84
CA THR A 54 -0.14 -0.50 7.66
C THR A 54 0.04 0.30 8.94
N ALA A 55 -1.07 0.71 9.58
CA ALA A 55 -1.03 1.48 10.80
C ALA A 55 -0.42 0.70 11.97
N GLU A 56 -0.81 -0.56 12.13
CA GLU A 56 -0.29 -1.43 13.19
C GLU A 56 1.21 -1.69 13.03
N PHE A 57 1.65 -1.98 11.81
CA PHE A 57 3.07 -2.20 11.49
C PHE A 57 3.93 -0.97 11.78
N LEU A 58 3.54 0.20 11.27
CA LEU A 58 4.35 1.41 11.41
C LEU A 58 4.40 1.93 12.85
N ARG A 59 3.29 1.84 13.60
CA ARG A 59 3.29 2.14 15.04
C ARG A 59 4.15 1.15 15.82
N GLY A 60 4.07 -0.14 15.48
CA GLY A 60 4.94 -1.17 16.08
C GLY A 60 6.42 -0.94 15.79
N ALA A 61 6.75 -0.29 14.69
CA ALA A 61 8.11 0.10 14.30
C ALA A 61 8.52 1.51 14.78
N GLY A 62 7.64 2.25 15.47
CA GLY A 62 7.91 3.60 15.98
C GLY A 62 7.96 4.70 14.92
N ALA A 63 7.29 4.50 13.78
CA ALA A 63 7.21 5.45 12.66
C ALA A 63 5.85 6.15 12.60
N ASP A 64 5.38 6.66 13.74
CA ASP A 64 4.06 7.27 13.89
C ASP A 64 3.81 8.45 12.93
N ASP A 65 4.85 9.24 12.64
CA ASP A 65 4.76 10.47 11.85
C ASP A 65 4.32 10.23 10.39
N VAL A 66 4.61 9.05 9.84
CA VAL A 66 4.28 8.70 8.44
C VAL A 66 3.06 7.78 8.33
N VAL A 67 2.40 7.43 9.44
CA VAL A 67 1.30 6.47 9.46
C VAL A 67 0.15 6.89 8.56
N ASP A 68 -0.29 8.15 8.66
CA ASP A 68 -1.47 8.60 7.90
C ASP A 68 -1.17 8.73 6.40
N ASP A 69 0.01 9.20 6.03
CA ASP A 69 0.47 9.26 4.64
C ASP A 69 0.61 7.86 4.04
N ALA A 70 1.25 6.94 4.76
CA ALA A 70 1.41 5.55 4.32
C ALA A 70 0.06 4.84 4.18
N ARG A 71 -0.89 5.07 5.09
CA ARG A 71 -2.24 4.51 4.99
C ARG A 71 -2.96 5.03 3.75
N LEU A 72 -2.84 6.32 3.45
CA LEU A 72 -3.47 6.90 2.28
C LEU A 72 -2.84 6.33 1.00
N ILE A 73 -1.51 6.30 0.91
CA ILE A 73 -0.78 5.69 -0.21
C ILE A 73 -1.22 4.26 -0.45
N VAL A 74 -1.23 3.42 0.59
CA VAL A 74 -1.62 2.00 0.47
C VAL A 74 -3.07 1.89 0.02
N SER A 75 -3.97 2.75 0.50
CA SER A 75 -5.36 2.77 0.09
C SER A 75 -5.53 3.11 -1.40
N GLU A 76 -4.80 4.11 -1.89
CA GLU A 76 -4.86 4.51 -3.30
C GLU A 76 -4.25 3.44 -4.20
N LEU A 77 -3.09 2.87 -3.84
CA LEU A 77 -2.44 1.83 -4.62
C LEU A 77 -3.27 0.54 -4.66
N VAL A 78 -3.77 0.07 -3.52
CA VAL A 78 -4.66 -1.10 -3.48
C VAL A 78 -5.97 -0.82 -4.20
N GLY A 79 -6.53 0.38 -4.05
CA GLY A 79 -7.72 0.82 -4.78
C GLY A 79 -7.52 0.80 -6.29
N ASN A 80 -6.37 1.24 -6.79
CA ASN A 80 -6.02 1.16 -8.19
C ASN A 80 -6.00 -0.29 -8.69
N VAL A 81 -5.42 -1.21 -7.93
CA VAL A 81 -5.41 -2.63 -8.30
C VAL A 81 -6.83 -3.19 -8.35
N VAL A 82 -7.63 -2.95 -7.31
CA VAL A 82 -9.01 -3.47 -7.23
C VAL A 82 -9.86 -3.00 -8.41
N ASN A 83 -9.76 -1.71 -8.75
CA ASN A 83 -10.62 -1.07 -9.75
C ASN A 83 -10.10 -1.19 -11.19
N HIS A 84 -8.80 -1.38 -11.40
CA HIS A 84 -8.19 -1.23 -12.72
C HIS A 84 -7.30 -2.39 -13.16
N ALA A 85 -6.79 -3.23 -12.25
CA ALA A 85 -5.91 -4.33 -12.65
C ALA A 85 -6.69 -5.39 -13.43
N VAL A 86 -6.23 -5.68 -14.64
CA VAL A 86 -6.74 -6.78 -15.47
C VAL A 86 -5.65 -7.87 -15.50
N PRO A 87 -5.86 -9.01 -14.83
CA PRO A 87 -4.85 -10.05 -14.75
C PRO A 87 -4.55 -10.61 -16.13
N GLU A 88 -3.29 -10.97 -16.37
CA GLU A 88 -2.96 -11.71 -17.59
C GLU A 88 -3.73 -13.05 -17.64
N PRO A 89 -4.14 -13.52 -18.84
CA PRO A 89 -4.82 -14.81 -18.97
C PRO A 89 -4.02 -16.00 -18.39
N SER A 90 -2.68 -15.90 -18.43
CA SER A 90 -1.73 -16.87 -17.85
C SER A 90 -1.67 -16.85 -16.32
N LEU A 91 -2.06 -15.74 -15.69
CA LEU A 91 -2.01 -15.51 -14.24
C LEU A 91 -3.38 -15.55 -13.58
N SER A 92 -4.43 -15.48 -14.40
CA SER A 92 -5.81 -15.65 -13.98
C SER A 92 -5.97 -16.98 -13.23
N ARG A 93 -6.35 -16.88 -11.97
CA ARG A 93 -6.62 -18.06 -11.15
C ARG A 93 -7.93 -18.72 -11.58
N PRO A 94 -8.11 -20.03 -11.36
CA PRO A 94 -9.35 -20.74 -11.71
C PRO A 94 -10.59 -20.19 -11.02
N ASP A 95 -10.42 -19.59 -9.83
CA ASP A 95 -11.48 -18.94 -9.05
C ASP A 95 -11.72 -17.48 -9.46
N GLY A 96 -10.92 -16.94 -10.38
CA GLY A 96 -10.97 -15.55 -10.82
C GLY A 96 -10.44 -14.55 -9.80
N SER A 97 -9.91 -15.01 -8.66
CA SER A 97 -9.41 -14.14 -7.60
C SER A 97 -8.11 -13.47 -8.02
N ARG A 98 -8.02 -12.15 -7.90
CA ARG A 98 -6.82 -11.36 -8.21
C ARG A 98 -6.03 -11.11 -6.94
N ARG A 99 -4.80 -11.60 -6.91
CA ARG A 99 -3.89 -11.42 -5.77
C ARG A 99 -3.28 -10.03 -5.76
N ILE A 100 -3.23 -9.43 -4.58
CA ILE A 100 -2.53 -8.17 -4.32
C ILE A 100 -1.50 -8.43 -3.23
N ASP A 101 -0.22 -8.14 -3.47
CA ASP A 101 0.80 -8.19 -2.43
C ASP A 101 1.23 -6.76 -2.05
N VAL A 102 1.12 -6.42 -0.77
CA VAL A 102 1.61 -5.16 -0.22
C VAL A 102 2.89 -5.44 0.57
N GLU A 103 4.00 -4.89 0.12
CA GLU A 103 5.33 -5.05 0.71
C GLU A 103 5.75 -3.76 1.42
N PHE A 104 6.21 -3.89 2.66
CA PHE A 104 6.86 -2.82 3.42
C PHE A 104 8.31 -3.20 3.68
N LYS A 105 9.23 -2.29 3.34
CA LYS A 105 10.65 -2.42 3.63
C LYS A 105 11.11 -1.14 4.30
N MET A 106 11.31 -1.19 5.61
CA MET A 106 11.61 -0.04 6.44
C MET A 106 13.06 -0.11 6.94
N TRP A 107 13.77 0.99 6.74
CA TRP A 107 15.10 1.28 7.28
C TRP A 107 15.02 2.58 8.08
N PRO A 108 16.03 2.92 8.91
CA PRO A 108 15.97 4.09 9.80
C PRO A 108 15.65 5.44 9.13
N LYS A 109 15.93 5.58 7.82
CA LYS A 109 15.69 6.82 7.06
C LYS A 109 14.64 6.68 5.96
N TRP A 110 14.21 5.47 5.64
CA TRP A 110 13.41 5.22 4.44
C TRP A 110 12.37 4.16 4.70
N LEU A 111 11.15 4.41 4.24
CA LEU A 111 10.10 3.42 4.13
C LEU A 111 9.78 3.22 2.66
N PHE A 112 9.93 1.98 2.19
CA PHE A 112 9.49 1.57 0.87
C PHE A 112 8.17 0.81 1.01
N ILE A 113 7.20 1.20 0.19
CA ILE A 113 5.90 0.54 0.08
C ILE A 113 5.77 0.06 -1.36
N GLY A 114 5.57 -1.24 -1.55
CA GLY A 114 5.30 -1.87 -2.84
C GLY A 114 3.90 -2.42 -2.86
N VAL A 115 3.15 -2.17 -3.93
CA VAL A 115 1.87 -2.85 -4.19
C VAL A 115 1.97 -3.57 -5.52
N ALA A 116 1.87 -4.88 -5.45
CA ALA A 116 2.04 -5.79 -6.57
C ALA A 116 0.69 -6.38 -6.99
N ASP A 117 0.46 -6.45 -8.29
CA ASP A 117 -0.71 -7.08 -8.89
C ASP A 117 -0.32 -8.09 -9.98
N GLU A 118 -1.32 -8.70 -10.62
CA GLU A 118 -1.18 -9.71 -11.68
C GLU A 118 -1.37 -9.09 -13.09
N ASP A 119 -1.34 -7.76 -13.20
CA ASP A 119 -1.48 -7.00 -14.45
C ASP A 119 -0.13 -6.36 -14.84
N SER A 120 0.44 -6.77 -15.97
CA SER A 120 1.74 -6.25 -16.45
C SER A 120 1.67 -4.86 -17.09
N THR A 121 0.47 -4.28 -17.25
CA THR A 121 0.28 -2.98 -17.89
C THR A 121 0.96 -1.88 -17.06
N PRO A 122 1.95 -1.15 -17.61
CA PRO A 122 2.64 -0.10 -16.88
C PRO A 122 1.66 0.95 -16.33
N PRO A 123 1.80 1.40 -15.07
CA PRO A 123 0.96 2.45 -14.55
C PRO A 123 1.27 3.75 -15.29
N LEU A 124 0.24 4.50 -15.66
CA LEU A 124 0.41 5.86 -16.15
C LEU A 124 0.78 6.77 -14.97
N LEU A 125 2.06 6.81 -14.63
CA LEU A 125 2.59 7.74 -13.64
C LEU A 125 2.51 9.16 -14.24
N PRO A 126 1.85 10.13 -13.58
CA PRO A 126 1.97 11.53 -13.99
C PRO A 126 3.47 11.90 -13.99
N LEU A 127 3.97 12.49 -15.08
CA LEU A 127 5.39 12.83 -15.18
C LEU A 127 5.76 13.82 -14.07
N GLY A 128 6.73 13.46 -13.22
CA GLY A 128 7.29 14.35 -12.21
C GLY A 128 8.21 15.40 -12.86
N ASP A 129 7.86 16.66 -12.69
CA ASP A 129 8.65 17.90 -12.86
C ASP A 129 9.68 17.96 -14.00
N THR A 130 9.20 18.13 -15.23
CA THR A 130 9.84 19.02 -16.24
C THR A 130 8.76 19.73 -17.06
N PHE A 131 7.86 20.46 -16.39
CA PHE A 131 6.90 21.29 -17.11
C PHE A 131 7.24 22.76 -16.89
N SER A 132 7.78 23.41 -17.93
CA SER A 132 7.80 24.87 -17.99
C SER A 132 6.35 25.36 -17.94
N PRO A 133 6.02 26.32 -17.04
CA PRO A 133 4.64 26.78 -16.84
C PRO A 133 3.99 27.41 -18.09
N ASP A 134 4.77 27.70 -19.14
CA ASP A 134 4.29 28.33 -20.38
C ASP A 134 3.71 27.36 -21.43
N LEU A 135 3.83 26.04 -21.25
CA LEU A 135 3.37 25.04 -22.24
C LEU A 135 2.08 24.31 -21.90
N LEU A 136 1.48 24.60 -20.74
CA LEU A 136 0.19 24.06 -20.35
C LEU A 136 -0.89 25.12 -20.59
N GLY A 137 -1.44 25.10 -21.81
CA GLY A 137 -2.84 25.53 -21.97
C GLY A 137 -3.70 24.82 -20.91
N PRO A 138 -4.76 25.47 -20.41
CA PRO A 138 -5.38 25.15 -19.13
C PRO A 138 -5.57 23.63 -19.02
N LEU A 139 -4.81 23.00 -18.12
CA LEU A 139 -5.11 21.63 -17.70
C LEU A 139 -6.55 21.69 -17.26
N SER A 140 -7.41 21.05 -18.03
CA SER A 140 -8.79 20.89 -17.66
C SER A 140 -8.81 20.12 -16.35
N GLU A 141 -8.91 20.86 -15.26
CA GLU A 141 -9.28 20.38 -13.92
C GLU A 141 -10.56 19.54 -13.97
N ALA A 142 -11.32 19.66 -15.06
CA ALA A 142 -12.39 18.76 -15.43
C ALA A 142 -11.84 17.52 -16.17
N VAL A 143 -11.93 16.38 -15.45
CA VAL A 143 -11.87 14.99 -15.93
C VAL A 143 -10.46 14.40 -16.07
N LEU A 144 -9.72 14.32 -14.97
CA LEU A 144 -8.93 13.10 -14.75
C LEU A 144 -9.95 11.97 -14.50
N PRO A 145 -9.97 10.87 -15.27
CA PRO A 145 -10.70 9.67 -14.86
C PRO A 145 -10.23 9.27 -13.46
N ASP A 146 -11.10 8.66 -12.64
CA ASP A 146 -10.77 8.34 -11.24
C ASP A 146 -9.47 7.52 -11.10
N SER A 147 -9.10 6.78 -12.16
CA SER A 147 -7.84 6.06 -12.32
C SER A 147 -6.56 6.92 -12.20
N GLY A 148 -6.65 8.24 -12.40
CA GLY A 148 -5.50 9.16 -12.33
C GLY A 148 -5.35 9.89 -10.99
N ARG A 149 -6.40 9.95 -10.17
CA ARG A 149 -6.39 10.70 -8.90
C ARG A 149 -5.55 9.99 -7.84
N GLY A 150 -5.66 8.67 -7.75
CA GLY A 150 -4.93 7.88 -6.76
C GLY A 150 -3.42 8.00 -6.92
N LEU A 151 -2.91 7.86 -8.16
CA LEU A 151 -1.46 8.01 -8.41
C LEU A 151 -0.97 9.44 -8.19
N LEU A 152 -1.78 10.47 -8.46
CA LEU A 152 -1.44 11.86 -8.16
C LEU A 152 -1.30 12.10 -6.64
N ILE A 153 -2.18 11.50 -5.83
CA ILE A 153 -2.08 11.55 -4.36
C ILE A 153 -0.78 10.88 -3.92
N VAL A 154 -0.50 9.68 -4.42
CA VAL A 154 0.73 8.94 -4.08
C VAL A 154 1.98 9.75 -4.42
N GLN A 155 2.03 10.41 -5.59
CA GLN A 155 3.16 11.24 -5.98
C GLN A 155 3.36 12.50 -5.14
N ARG A 156 2.29 13.06 -4.58
CA ARG A 156 2.39 14.22 -3.69
C ARG A 156 2.90 13.85 -2.30
N LEU A 157 2.56 12.64 -1.82
CA LEU A 157 2.93 12.17 -0.50
C LEU A 157 4.31 11.49 -0.50
N ALA A 158 4.64 10.77 -1.57
CA ALA A 158 5.90 10.03 -1.66
C ALA A 158 7.06 10.89 -2.15
N ALA A 159 8.23 10.68 -1.56
CA ALA A 159 9.49 11.28 -2.03
C ALA A 159 9.94 10.71 -3.38
N ALA A 160 9.51 9.50 -3.72
CA ALA A 160 9.71 8.89 -5.04
C ALA A 160 8.63 7.84 -5.33
N VAL A 161 8.26 7.68 -6.60
CA VAL A 161 7.33 6.66 -7.09
C VAL A 161 7.89 6.05 -8.37
N TRP A 162 7.91 4.73 -8.47
CA TRP A 162 8.35 3.99 -9.66
C TRP A 162 7.59 2.66 -9.75
N TRP A 163 7.87 1.87 -10.78
CA TRP A 163 7.31 0.53 -10.90
C TRP A 163 8.35 -0.44 -11.44
N THR A 164 8.17 -1.72 -11.14
CA THR A 164 9.02 -2.82 -11.64
C THR A 164 8.14 -3.97 -12.13
N PRO A 165 8.48 -4.61 -13.27
CA PRO A 165 7.79 -5.85 -13.67
C PRO A 165 8.09 -6.97 -12.66
N LYS A 166 7.16 -7.91 -12.50
CA LYS A 166 7.35 -9.12 -11.69
C LYS A 166 7.82 -10.28 -12.58
N ASP A 167 8.67 -11.13 -12.02
CA ASP A 167 9.00 -12.40 -12.65
C ASP A 167 7.74 -13.28 -12.72
N GLY A 168 7.40 -13.73 -13.93
CA GLY A 168 6.16 -14.46 -14.16
C GLY A 168 4.93 -13.58 -14.45
N GLY A 169 5.10 -12.26 -14.57
CA GLY A 169 4.05 -11.33 -14.99
C GLY A 169 3.32 -10.65 -13.82
N GLY A 170 2.65 -9.55 -14.14
CA GLY A 170 2.24 -8.54 -13.19
C GLY A 170 3.30 -7.47 -12.98
N LYS A 171 2.99 -6.49 -12.12
CA LYS A 171 3.88 -5.39 -11.78
C LYS A 171 3.83 -5.09 -10.30
N THR A 172 4.85 -4.40 -9.82
CA THR A 172 4.86 -3.77 -8.50
C THR A 172 5.01 -2.27 -8.66
N VAL A 173 4.05 -1.51 -8.13
CA VAL A 173 4.18 -0.07 -7.96
C VAL A 173 4.84 0.19 -6.63
N TRP A 174 5.98 0.88 -6.66
CA TRP A 174 6.77 1.23 -5.50
C TRP A 174 6.64 2.71 -5.20
N CYS A 175 6.65 3.04 -3.92
CA CYS A 175 6.92 4.39 -3.47
C CYS A 175 7.86 4.39 -2.27
N ARG A 176 8.53 5.53 -2.08
CA ARG A 176 9.42 5.77 -0.95
C ARG A 176 8.94 6.97 -0.15
N LEU A 177 8.84 6.80 1.16
CA LEU A 177 8.75 7.89 2.12
C LEU A 177 10.12 8.05 2.78
N ASP A 178 10.56 9.29 2.93
CA ASP A 178 11.71 9.61 3.75
C ASP A 178 11.22 9.70 5.19
N LEU A 179 11.85 8.95 6.08
CA LEU A 179 11.56 9.00 7.50
C LEU A 179 12.45 10.10 8.09
N ASP A 180 11.83 11.08 8.73
CA ASP A 180 12.57 12.01 9.56
C ASP A 180 13.17 11.18 10.69
N GLY A 181 14.45 10.86 10.53
CA GLY A 181 15.19 10.07 11.49
C GLY A 181 15.05 10.79 12.81
N ALA A 182 14.33 10.18 13.75
CA ALA A 182 13.95 10.72 15.05
C ALA A 182 14.93 11.80 15.43
N SER A 183 14.51 13.06 15.27
CA SER A 183 15.32 14.23 15.58
C SER A 183 15.96 13.93 16.90
N GLY A 184 17.27 13.64 16.89
CA GLY A 184 18.02 13.41 18.10
C GLY A 184 17.80 14.68 18.90
N GLY A 185 16.98 14.58 19.94
CA GLY A 185 16.74 15.65 20.88
C GLY A 185 18.08 15.96 21.51
N ALA A 186 18.81 16.89 20.92
CA ALA A 186 19.99 17.45 21.49
C ALA A 186 19.57 18.34 22.66
N SER A 187 20.11 17.98 23.82
CA SER A 187 20.47 18.85 24.94
C SER A 187 19.36 19.56 25.72
N SER A 188 19.23 19.18 26.99
CA SER A 188 19.85 19.92 28.10
C SER A 188 19.89 19.07 29.37
#